data_AF-A0A7W0WPB7-F1
#
_entry.id   AF-A0A7W0WPB7-F1
#
_cell.length_a   1.000
_cell.length_b   1.000
_cell.length_c   1.000
_cell.angle_alpha   90.00
_cell.angle_beta   90.00
_cell.angle_gamma   90.00
#
_symmetry.space_group_name_H-M   'P 1'
#
loop_
_entity.id
_entity.type
_entity.pdbx_description
1 polymer ?
#
loop_
_entity_poly.entity_id
_entity_poly.type
_entity_poly.pdbx_seq_one_letter_code
_entity_poly.pdbx_strand_id
1 'polypeptide(L)'
;MQSNLSTLTQKNIGLVAISVDEPATSKVLAERLGLAFPLLSDVGGPSMKAFGVFDNETEIAWPSIYVVNADGTVAKRWLADTYKERIGTADILREL
;
A
#
# COMPACT_ATOMS: atom_id res chain seq x y z
N MET A 1 4.55 8.11 3.59
CA MET A 1 5.07 7.51 2.35
C MET A 1 5.42 8.57 1.30
N GLN A 2 4.47 9.35 0.75
CA GLN A 2 4.73 10.36 -0.30
C GLN A 2 5.94 11.28 -0.06
N SER A 3 6.06 11.85 1.13
CA SER A 3 7.17 12.74 1.51
C SER A 3 8.55 12.09 1.45
N ASN A 4 8.62 10.75 1.36
CA ASN A 4 9.85 9.97 1.34
C ASN A 4 10.09 9.27 -0.02
N LEU A 5 9.32 9.63 -1.07
CA LEU A 5 9.48 9.04 -2.40
C LEU A 5 10.91 9.15 -2.93
N SER A 6 11.57 10.30 -2.75
CA SER A 6 12.95 10.49 -3.20
C SER A 6 13.91 9.49 -2.56
N THR A 7 13.76 9.20 -1.26
CA THR A 7 14.57 8.22 -0.54
C THR A 7 14.30 6.80 -1.02
N LEU A 8 13.02 6.45 -1.24
CA LEU A 8 12.64 5.14 -1.79
C LEU A 8 13.24 4.94 -3.19
N THR A 9 13.10 5.94 -4.07
CA THR A 9 13.66 5.88 -5.43
C THR A 9 15.19 5.79 -5.43
N GLN A 10 15.88 6.51 -4.55
CA GLN A 10 17.34 6.39 -4.40
C GLN A 10 17.79 4.99 -3.96
N LYS A 11 16.95 4.28 -3.20
CA LYS A 11 17.14 2.87 -2.82
C LYS A 11 16.65 1.89 -3.91
N ASN A 12 16.24 2.38 -5.08
CA ASN A 12 15.67 1.58 -6.17
C ASN A 12 14.35 0.89 -5.80
N ILE A 13 13.56 1.51 -4.92
CA ILE A 13 12.27 1.01 -4.44
C ILE A 13 11.14 1.82 -5.06
N GLY A 14 10.25 1.16 -5.78
CA GLY A 14 8.98 1.73 -6.24
C GLY A 14 7.93 1.74 -5.13
N LEU A 15 7.09 2.77 -5.10
CA LEU A 15 5.92 2.84 -4.23
C LEU A 15 4.64 2.72 -5.06
N VAL A 16 3.72 1.90 -4.60
CA VAL A 16 2.35 1.79 -5.12
C VAL A 16 1.40 1.67 -3.94
N ALA A 17 0.22 2.29 -4.04
CA ALA A 17 -0.89 2.03 -3.14
C ALA A 17 -2.00 1.25 -3.85
N ILE A 18 -2.82 0.54 -3.09
CA ILE A 18 -3.95 -0.24 -3.58
C ILE A 18 -5.21 0.23 -2.83
N SER A 19 -6.27 0.54 -3.57
CA SER A 19 -7.62 0.79 -3.05
C SER A 19 -8.57 -0.29 -3.56
N VAL A 20 -9.64 -0.57 -2.82
CA VAL A 20 -10.77 -1.39 -3.28
C VAL A 20 -11.70 -0.60 -4.22
N ASP A 21 -11.58 0.73 -4.26
CA ASP A 21 -12.42 1.58 -5.09
C ASP A 21 -12.22 1.34 -6.60
N GLU A 22 -13.29 1.59 -7.35
CA GLU A 22 -13.27 1.61 -8.82
C GLU A 22 -12.17 2.55 -9.39
N PRO A 23 -11.60 2.24 -10.57
CA PRO A 23 -10.53 3.04 -11.17
C PRO A 23 -10.86 4.52 -11.33
N ALA A 24 -12.11 4.85 -11.67
CA ALA A 24 -12.54 6.25 -11.81
C ALA A 24 -12.48 7.00 -10.48
N THR A 25 -12.95 6.38 -9.40
CA THR A 25 -12.93 6.94 -8.04
C THR A 25 -11.49 7.08 -7.53
N SER A 26 -10.68 6.04 -7.70
CA SER A 26 -9.25 6.06 -7.31
C SER A 26 -8.48 7.13 -8.07
N LYS A 27 -8.75 7.32 -9.37
CA LYS A 27 -8.13 8.38 -10.18
C LYS A 27 -8.45 9.77 -9.63
N VAL A 28 -9.73 10.06 -9.37
CA VAL A 28 -10.16 11.35 -8.80
C VAL A 28 -9.50 11.59 -7.44
N LEU A 29 -9.42 10.57 -6.59
CA LEU A 29 -8.74 10.66 -5.30
C LEU A 29 -7.24 10.96 -5.46
N ALA A 30 -6.56 10.24 -6.36
CA ALA A 30 -5.15 10.42 -6.62
C ALA A 30 -4.82 11.83 -7.12
N GLU A 31 -5.64 12.36 -8.05
CA GLU A 31 -5.52 13.72 -8.56
C GLU A 31 -5.76 14.76 -7.46
N ARG A 32 -6.83 14.59 -6.67
CA ARG A 32 -7.17 15.50 -5.56
C ARG A 32 -6.07 15.55 -4.49
N LEU A 33 -5.44 14.42 -4.19
CA LEU A 33 -4.36 14.32 -3.22
C LEU A 33 -2.97 14.66 -3.79
N GLY A 34 -2.87 14.89 -5.11
CA GLY A 34 -1.59 15.12 -5.78
C GLY A 34 -0.62 13.95 -5.57
N LEU A 35 -1.11 12.71 -5.73
CA LEU A 35 -0.26 11.54 -5.54
C LEU A 35 0.82 11.47 -6.63
N ALA A 36 2.08 11.41 -6.20
CA ALA A 36 3.26 11.25 -7.04
C ALA A 36 3.67 9.77 -7.20
N PHE A 37 2.76 8.85 -6.89
CA PHE A 37 2.92 7.41 -7.04
C PHE A 37 1.59 6.78 -7.47
N PRO A 38 1.60 5.60 -8.13
CA PRO A 38 0.39 4.95 -8.59
C PRO A 38 -0.54 4.53 -7.44
N LEU A 39 -1.84 4.75 -7.63
CA LEU A 39 -2.92 4.16 -6.84
C LEU A 39 -3.66 3.15 -7.72
N LEU A 40 -3.51 1.87 -7.44
CA LEU A 40 -4.17 0.77 -8.15
C LEU A 40 -5.54 0.48 -7.54
N SER A 41 -6.46 0.02 -8.38
CA SER A 41 -7.77 -0.47 -7.96
C SER A 41 -7.81 -2.00 -7.90
N ASP A 42 -8.22 -2.54 -6.77
CA ASP A 42 -8.44 -3.97 -6.49
C ASP A 42 -9.93 -4.19 -6.20
N VAL A 43 -10.76 -3.93 -7.21
CA VAL A 43 -12.23 -3.99 -7.11
C VAL A 43 -12.66 -5.38 -6.63
N GLY A 44 -13.43 -5.44 -5.54
CA GLY A 44 -13.84 -6.70 -4.91
C GLY A 44 -12.74 -7.42 -4.09
N GLY A 45 -11.57 -6.80 -3.95
CA GLY A 45 -10.47 -7.21 -3.08
C GLY A 45 -9.75 -8.53 -3.43
N PRO A 46 -9.64 -9.02 -4.68
CA PRO A 46 -8.99 -10.31 -4.95
C PRO A 46 -7.52 -10.32 -4.49
N SER A 47 -6.79 -9.22 -4.66
CA SER A 47 -5.41 -9.10 -4.17
C SER A 47 -5.39 -9.04 -2.65
N MET A 48 -6.23 -8.19 -2.05
CA MET A 48 -6.34 -8.08 -0.58
C MET A 48 -6.68 -9.43 0.09
N LYS A 49 -7.54 -10.25 -0.55
CA LYS A 49 -7.87 -11.62 -0.12
C LYS A 49 -6.66 -12.56 -0.24
N ALA A 50 -5.94 -12.51 -1.36
CA ALA A 50 -4.73 -13.31 -1.56
C ALA A 50 -3.62 -12.97 -0.53
N PHE A 51 -3.52 -11.71 -0.13
CA PHE A 51 -2.59 -11.25 0.91
C PHE A 51 -3.10 -11.48 2.35
N GLY A 52 -4.34 -11.94 2.51
CA GLY A 52 -4.93 -12.24 3.82
C GLY A 52 -5.30 -11.02 4.66
N VAL A 53 -5.51 -9.87 4.01
CA VAL A 53 -5.80 -8.58 4.68
C VAL A 53 -7.20 -8.04 4.41
N PHE A 54 -8.00 -8.71 3.59
CA PHE A 54 -9.37 -8.30 3.32
C PHE A 54 -10.27 -8.50 4.55
N ASP A 55 -10.96 -7.45 4.97
CA ASP A 55 -12.00 -7.48 5.98
C ASP A 55 -13.37 -7.70 5.32
N ASN A 56 -14.08 -8.76 5.70
CA ASN A 56 -15.39 -9.07 5.15
C ASN A 56 -16.51 -8.21 5.75
N GLU A 57 -16.29 -7.58 6.91
CA GLU A 57 -17.30 -6.72 7.54
C GLU A 57 -17.33 -5.33 6.90
N THR A 58 -16.15 -4.78 6.62
CA THR A 58 -16.00 -3.43 6.06
C THR A 58 -15.70 -3.43 4.56
N GLU A 59 -15.50 -4.61 3.96
CA GLU A 59 -15.17 -4.82 2.54
C GLU A 59 -13.91 -4.09 2.06
N ILE A 60 -12.98 -3.78 2.98
CA ILE A 60 -11.72 -3.09 2.70
C ILE A 60 -10.52 -3.85 3.30
N ALA A 61 -9.30 -3.44 2.96
CA ALA A 61 -8.11 -4.02 3.57
C ALA A 61 -7.86 -3.49 5.00
N TRP A 62 -7.43 -4.39 5.88
CA TRP A 62 -6.69 -4.03 7.09
C TRP A 62 -5.42 -3.23 6.73
N PRO A 63 -5.04 -2.22 7.52
CA PRO A 63 -3.84 -1.44 7.25
C PRO A 63 -2.62 -2.34 7.19
N SER A 64 -1.97 -2.36 6.03
CA SER A 64 -0.87 -3.27 5.75
C SER A 64 0.10 -2.65 4.74
N ILE A 65 1.37 -3.07 4.85
CA ILE A 65 2.46 -2.67 3.95
C ILE A 65 3.27 -3.91 3.62
N TYR A 66 3.61 -4.07 2.33
CA TYR A 66 4.42 -5.17 1.84
C TYR A 66 5.61 -4.62 1.07
N VAL A 67 6.74 -5.30 1.19
CA VAL A 67 7.91 -5.10 0.33
C VAL A 67 8.05 -6.36 -0.50
N VAL A 68 7.99 -6.18 -1.81
CA VAL A 68 8.02 -7.27 -2.78
C VAL A 68 9.30 -7.14 -3.59
N ASN A 69 10.06 -8.22 -3.67
CA ASN A 69 11.26 -8.31 -4.48
C ASN A 69 10.90 -8.31 -5.98
N ALA A 70 11.89 -8.03 -6.84
CA ALA A 70 11.69 -8.04 -8.28
C ALA A 70 11.30 -9.43 -8.84
N ASP A 71 11.58 -10.52 -8.09
CA ASP A 71 11.17 -11.88 -8.42
C ASP A 71 9.73 -12.22 -7.99
N GLY A 72 9.01 -11.25 -7.41
CA GLY A 72 7.64 -11.40 -6.94
C GLY A 72 7.50 -11.97 -5.52
N THR A 73 8.60 -12.26 -4.81
CA THR A 73 8.55 -12.76 -3.44
C THR A 73 8.35 -11.64 -2.42
N VAL A 74 7.60 -11.91 -1.33
CA VAL A 74 7.44 -10.96 -0.22
C VAL A 74 8.69 -10.99 0.66
N ALA A 75 9.46 -9.91 0.67
CA ALA A 75 10.64 -9.76 1.52
C ALA A 75 10.28 -9.36 2.95
N LYS A 76 9.31 -8.44 3.11
CA LYS A 76 8.83 -7.95 4.40
C LYS A 76 7.34 -7.63 4.34
N ARG A 77 6.68 -7.71 5.49
CA ARG A 77 5.30 -7.25 5.67
C ARG A 77 5.14 -6.62 7.04
N TRP A 78 4.32 -5.58 7.10
CA TRP A 78 3.82 -4.99 8.34
C TRP A 78 2.30 -5.02 8.27
N LEU A 79 1.70 -5.75 9.21
CA LEU A 79 0.26 -5.82 9.39
C LEU A 79 -0.07 -5.07 10.66
N ALA A 80 -1.11 -4.24 10.62
CA ALA A 80 -1.56 -3.57 11.81
C ALA A 80 -2.31 -4.53 12.73
N ASP A 81 -1.93 -4.57 14.00
CA ASP A 81 -2.65 -5.35 15.03
C ASP A 81 -4.04 -4.76 15.32
N THR A 82 -4.20 -3.45 15.07
CA THR A 82 -5.49 -2.75 15.11
C THR A 82 -5.57 -1.72 13.99
N TYR A 83 -6.77 -1.35 13.56
CA TYR A 83 -6.96 -0.34 12.50
C TYR A 83 -6.36 1.04 12.82
N LYS A 84 -6.06 1.31 14.10
CA LYS A 84 -5.50 2.57 14.60
C LYS A 84 -3.99 2.63 14.56
N GLU A 85 -3.32 1.48 14.54
CA GLU A 85 -1.86 1.41 14.57
C GLU A 85 -1.32 1.25 13.15
N ARG A 86 -0.37 2.11 12.78
CA ARG A 86 0.32 2.03 11.50
C ARG A 86 1.78 2.29 11.73
N ILE A 87 2.62 1.43 11.17
CA ILE A 87 4.06 1.66 11.19
C ILE A 87 4.39 2.97 10.45
N GLY A 88 5.26 3.79 11.06
CA GLY A 88 5.72 5.03 10.46
C GLY A 88 6.66 4.80 9.30
N THR A 89 6.63 5.68 8.29
CA THR A 89 7.54 5.58 7.13
C THR A 89 9.03 5.57 7.53
N ALA A 90 9.40 6.27 8.60
CA ALA A 90 10.77 6.29 9.10
C ALA A 90 11.22 4.91 9.62
N ASP A 91 10.34 4.17 10.29
CA ASP A 91 10.65 2.85 10.81
C ASP A 91 10.75 1.81 9.69
N ILE A 92 9.83 1.89 8.71
CA ILE A 92 9.94 1.10 7.47
C ILE A 92 11.30 1.33 6.82
N LEU A 93 11.71 2.59 6.62
CA LEU A 93 12.98 2.91 5.95
C LEU A 93 14.23 2.44 6.70
N ARG A 94 14.18 2.33 8.05
CA ARG A 94 15.28 1.76 8.84
C ARG A 94 15.44 0.27 8.60
N GLU A 95 14.36 -0.38 8.20
CA GLU A 95 14.30 -1.80 7.92
C GLU A 95 14.53 -2.14 6.44
N LEU A 96 14.65 -1.15 5.54
CA LEU A 96 14.90 -1.31 4.10
C LEU A 96 16.37 -1.05 3.74
#